data_AF-A0A0S3F2R8-F1
#
_entry.id   AF-A0A0S3F2R8-F1
#
_cell.length_a   1.000
_cell.length_b   1.000
_cell.length_c   1.000
_cell.angle_alpha   90.00
_cell.angle_beta   90.00
_cell.angle_gamma   90.00
#
_symmetry.space_group_name_H-M   'P 1'
#
loop_
_entity.id
_entity.type
_entity.pdbx_description
1 polymer ?
#
loop_
_entity_poly.entity_id
_entity_poly.type
_entity_poly.pdbx_seq_one_letter_code
_entity_poly.pdbx_strand_id
1 'polypeptide(L)' 'MRTTYQSATVRLYHLSDTQEGGAATTLFYGPLNEALLIAEQQPADVQDGLFLATDNDVVAYLDLIDG' A
#
# COMPACT_ATOMS: atom_id res chain seq x y z
N MET A 1 8.58 18.02 -10.80
CA MET A 1 7.43 17.17 -11.17
C MET A 1 7.17 16.10 -10.07
N ARG A 2 7.15 16.49 -8.77
CA ARG A 2 6.95 15.56 -7.63
C ARG A 2 5.48 15.53 -7.15
N THR A 3 4.72 16.59 -7.40
CA THR A 3 3.35 16.77 -6.90
C THR A 3 2.29 15.93 -7.63
N THR A 4 2.52 15.55 -8.89
CA THR A 4 1.55 14.75 -9.67
C THR A 4 1.40 13.33 -9.13
N TYR A 5 2.46 12.74 -8.57
CA TYR A 5 2.42 11.37 -8.03
C TYR A 5 1.60 11.25 -6.74
N GLN A 6 1.51 12.33 -5.95
CA GLN A 6 0.83 12.28 -4.65
C GLN A 6 -0.70 12.19 -4.78
N SER A 7 -1.27 12.68 -5.90
CA SER A 7 -2.69 12.54 -6.24
C SER A 7 -2.97 11.32 -7.14
N ALA A 8 -1.96 10.51 -7.45
CA ALA A 8 -2.19 9.27 -8.18
C ALA A 8 -3.07 8.35 -7.36
N THR A 9 -4.13 7.82 -7.99
CA THR A 9 -5.02 6.87 -7.33
C THR A 9 -4.30 5.53 -7.19
N VAL A 10 -4.23 5.04 -5.96
CA VAL A 10 -3.61 3.78 -5.58
C VAL A 10 -4.58 2.96 -4.73
N ARG A 11 -4.41 1.65 -4.78
CA ARG A 11 -5.07 0.70 -3.90
C ARG A 11 -4.08 0.23 -2.84
N LEU A 12 -4.34 0.60 -1.58
CA LEU A 12 -3.64 0.01 -0.44
C LEU A 12 -4.34 -1.29 -0.06
N TYR A 13 -3.58 -2.38 -0.01
CA TYR A 13 -4.09 -3.65 0.44
C TYR A 13 -3.05 -4.39 1.29
N HIS A 14 -3.55 -5.21 2.21
CA HIS A 14 -2.73 -6.10 3.00
C HIS A 14 -2.76 -7.51 2.41
N LEU A 15 -1.60 -8.10 2.21
CA LEU A 15 -1.47 -9.48 1.78
C LEU A 15 -1.16 -10.34 3.00
N SER A 16 -2.17 -11.05 3.51
CA SER A 16 -1.96 -11.99 4.61
C SER A 16 -1.56 -13.36 4.05
N ASP A 17 -0.44 -13.91 4.52
CA ASP A 17 0.00 -15.29 4.19
C ASP A 17 -0.89 -16.37 4.85
N THR A 18 -1.85 -15.96 5.69
CA THR A 18 -2.66 -16.85 6.55
C THR A 18 -3.75 -17.65 5.82
N GLN A 19 -3.92 -17.48 4.51
CA GLN A 19 -4.77 -18.35 3.70
C GLN A 19 -3.97 -18.86 2.52
N GLU A 20 -3.92 -20.18 2.35
CA GLU A 20 -3.42 -20.89 1.16
C GLU A 20 -4.04 -20.27 -0.11
N GLY A 21 -3.39 -19.25 -0.68
CA GLY A 21 -3.95 -18.43 -1.75
C GLY A 21 -3.72 -16.92 -1.66
N GLY A 22 -3.13 -16.39 -0.57
CA GLY A 22 -2.73 -14.98 -0.48
C GLY A 22 -3.90 -14.02 -0.62
N ALA A 23 -4.80 -14.00 0.37
CA ALA A 23 -5.97 -13.13 0.33
C ALA A 23 -5.53 -11.66 0.49
N ALA A 24 -5.64 -10.89 -0.59
CA ALA A 24 -5.41 -9.45 -0.59
C ALA A 24 -6.63 -8.71 -0.03
N THR A 25 -6.50 -8.18 1.19
CA THR A 25 -7.53 -7.36 1.83
C THR A 25 -7.34 -5.91 1.44
N THR A 26 -8.25 -5.35 0.65
CA THR A 26 -8.19 -3.91 0.31
C THR A 26 -8.55 -3.08 1.54
N LEU A 27 -7.60 -2.24 1.97
CA LEU A 27 -7.77 -1.34 3.11
C LEU A 27 -8.23 0.04 2.66
N PHE A 28 -7.70 0.53 1.53
CA PHE A 28 -8.01 1.86 1.03
C PHE A 28 -7.85 1.94 -0.50
N TYR A 29 -8.62 2.82 -1.13
CA TYR A 29 -8.51 3.13 -2.54
C TYR A 29 -8.70 4.63 -2.74
N GLY A 30 -7.66 5.34 -3.16
CA GLY A 30 -7.65 6.79 -3.18
C GLY A 30 -6.25 7.34 -3.48
N PRO A 31 -5.97 8.61 -3.17
CA PRO A 31 -4.68 9.21 -3.50
C PRO A 31 -3.55 8.62 -2.64
N LEU A 32 -2.35 8.52 -3.24
CA LEU A 32 -1.16 7.93 -2.62
C LEU A 32 -0.84 8.53 -1.25
N ASN A 33 -0.96 9.84 -1.08
CA ASN A 33 -0.69 10.49 0.21
C ASN A 33 -1.59 9.97 1.35
N GLU A 34 -2.88 9.77 1.11
CA GLU A 34 -3.81 9.23 2.12
C GLU A 34 -3.53 7.76 2.38
N ALA A 35 -3.24 6.98 1.33
CA ALA A 35 -2.84 5.58 1.48
C ALA A 35 -1.61 5.43 2.38
N LEU A 36 -0.59 6.28 2.19
CA LEU A 36 0.62 6.28 3.02
C LEU A 36 0.33 6.64 4.48
N LEU A 37 -0.51 7.65 4.72
CA LEU A 37 -0.92 8.01 6.09
C LEU A 37 -1.63 6.85 6.79
N ILE A 38 -2.50 6.14 6.08
CA ILE A 38 -3.22 4.97 6.63
C ILE A 38 -2.25 3.82 6.90
N ALA A 39 -1.31 3.57 5.98
CA ALA A 39 -0.29 2.54 6.11
C ALA A 39 0.61 2.78 7.32
N GLU A 40 1.05 4.02 7.53
CA GLU A 40 1.90 4.44 8.65
C GLU A 40 1.19 4.29 10.02
N GLN A 41 -0.14 4.38 10.03
CA GLN A 41 -0.96 4.13 11.21
C GLN A 41 -1.19 2.65 11.53
N GLN A 42 -0.90 1.74 10.60
CA GLN A 42 -1.02 0.30 10.85
C GLN A 42 0.10 -0.20 11.78
N PRO A 43 -0.12 -1.31 12.51
CA PRO A 43 0.95 -1.94 13.28
C PRO A 43 2.05 -2.50 12.35
N ALA A 44 3.29 -2.59 12.86
CA ALA A 44 4.45 -3.03 12.09
C ALA A 44 4.26 -4.41 11.40
N ASP A 45 3.56 -5.33 12.07
CA ASP A 45 3.22 -6.65 11.54
C ASP A 45 2.36 -6.57 10.25
N VAL A 46 1.43 -5.61 10.21
CA VAL A 46 0.62 -5.34 9.04
C VAL A 46 1.42 -4.57 8.00
N GLN A 47 2.25 -3.60 8.40
CA GLN A 47 3.08 -2.81 7.48
C GLN A 47 3.99 -3.68 6.62
N ASP A 48 4.53 -4.77 7.18
CA ASP A 48 5.32 -5.78 6.45
C ASP A 48 4.54 -6.42 5.28
N GLY A 49 3.24 -6.65 5.48
CA GLY A 49 2.33 -7.18 4.46
C GLY A 49 1.59 -6.13 3.65
N LEU A 50 1.91 -4.82 3.76
CA LEU A 50 1.22 -3.78 3.00
C LEU A 50 1.81 -3.57 1.61
N PHE A 51 0.91 -3.51 0.62
CA PHE A 51 1.25 -3.24 -0.77
C PHE A 51 0.39 -2.11 -1.33
N LEU A 52 1.00 -1.29 -2.18
CA LEU A 52 0.36 -0.22 -2.93
C LEU A 52 0.33 -0.61 -4.40
N ALA A 53 -0.86 -0.90 -4.92
CA ALA A 53 -1.08 -1.10 -6.34
C ALA A 53 -1.53 0.20 -7.01
N THR A 54 -0.79 0.61 -8.02
CA THR A 54 -1.19 1.63 -9.00
C THR A 54 -1.77 0.94 -10.24
N ASP A 55 -2.20 1.73 -11.24
CA ASP A 55 -2.72 1.19 -12.50
C ASP A 55 -1.69 0.35 -13.29
N ASN A 56 -0.40 0.62 -13.09
CA ASN A 56 0.68 0.01 -13.90
C ASN A 56 1.72 -0.75 -13.06
N ASP A 57 1.66 -0.66 -11.74
CA ASP A 57 2.74 -1.13 -10.87
C ASP A 57 2.24 -1.51 -9.47
N VAL A 58 2.98 -2.38 -8.79
CA VAL A 58 2.70 -2.81 -7.41
C VAL A 58 3.99 -2.74 -6.62
N VAL A 59 4.00 -1.95 -5.54
CA VAL A 59 5.16 -1.74 -4.68
C VAL A 59 4.82 -2.09 -3.23
N ALA A 60 5.77 -2.67 -2.50
CA ALA A 60 5.62 -2.89 -1.06
C ALA A 60 5.73 -1.56 -0.32
N TYR A 61 4.93 -1.36 0.72
CA TYR A 61 4.95 -0.12 1.51
C TYR A 61 6.33 0.13 2.13
N LEU A 62 6.96 -0.91 2.70
CA LEU A 62 8.29 -0.80 3.31
C LEU A 62 9.37 -0.42 2.30
N ASP A 63 9.34 -1.02 1.10
CA ASP A 63 10.29 -0.69 0.02
C ASP A 63 10.13 0.77 -0.44
N LEU A 64 8.89 1.25 -0.50
CA LEU A 64 8.58 2.63 -0.90
C LEU A 64 9.05 3.69 0.11
N ILE A 65 9.09 3.39 1.41
CA ILE A 65 9.55 4.32 2.44
C ILE A 65 11.05 4.20 2.76
N ASP A 66 11.68 3.05 2.47
CA ASP A 66 13.11 2.81 2.68
C ASP A 66 13.97 3.33 1.51
N GLY A 67 13.42 3.41 0.29
CA GLY A 67 14.09 3.91 -0.93
C GLY A 67 14.12 5.43 -1.12
#